data_AF-A0A024G6N3-F1
#
_entry.id   AF-A0A024G6N3-F1
#
_cell.length_a   1.000
_cell.length_b   1.000
_cell.length_c   1.000
_cell.angle_alpha   90.00
_cell.angle_beta   90.00
_cell.angle_gamma   90.00
#
_symmetry.space_group_name_H-M   'P 1'
#
loop_
_entity.id
_entity.type
_entity.pdbx_description
1 polymer ?
#
loop_
_entity_poly.entity_id
_entity_poly.type
_entity_poly.pdbx_seq_one_letter_code
_entity_poly.pdbx_strand_id
1 'polypeptide(L)'
;MTNASQWRQQIDAFLHDARESCWKKAMLTSVAGAGMGVGLGTFLGTFEGAHGELVGKTMRQQLLNGFRQSIRSGYLRSVYFAKEFAMVGALYAGTECLVARERASDDIYTTLVAGGTTGMILGAFNQRKAPGTVMLRHTIKSAIGFALFAVVIEKVVEHVSEE
;
A
#
# COMPACT_ATOMS: atom_id res chain seq x y z
N MET A 1 -16.74 -24.55 -23.59
CA MET A 1 -15.54 -23.71 -23.40
C MET A 1 -16.02 -22.43 -22.74
N THR A 2 -15.79 -22.31 -21.44
CA THR A 2 -16.51 -21.40 -20.53
C THR A 2 -15.85 -20.03 -20.44
N ASN A 3 -16.64 -18.96 -20.28
CA ASN A 3 -16.21 -17.57 -20.02
C ASN A 3 -14.99 -17.44 -19.09
N ALA A 4 -14.84 -18.32 -18.09
CA ALA A 4 -13.74 -18.29 -17.12
C ALA A 4 -12.32 -18.42 -17.73
N SER A 5 -12.11 -19.22 -18.80
CA SER A 5 -10.79 -19.33 -19.44
C SER A 5 -10.47 -18.11 -20.30
N GLN A 6 -11.51 -17.53 -20.91
CA GLN A 6 -11.39 -16.30 -21.71
C GLN A 6 -11.04 -15.09 -20.82
N TRP A 7 -11.67 -14.97 -19.64
CA TRP A 7 -11.33 -13.92 -18.66
C TRP A 7 -9.88 -14.00 -18.17
N ARG A 8 -9.37 -15.21 -17.90
CA ARG A 8 -7.96 -15.40 -17.48
C ARG A 8 -6.99 -14.93 -18.56
N GLN A 9 -7.19 -15.36 -19.81
CA GLN A 9 -6.36 -14.94 -20.94
C GLN A 9 -6.38 -13.42 -21.15
N GLN A 10 -7.54 -12.77 -20.99
CA GLN A 10 -7.64 -11.31 -21.08
C GLN A 10 -6.91 -10.60 -19.94
N ILE A 11 -6.97 -11.13 -18.72
CA ILE A 11 -6.25 -10.59 -17.56
C ILE A 11 -4.74 -10.76 -17.75
N ASP A 12 -4.28 -11.92 -18.19
CA ASP A 12 -2.85 -12.19 -18.41
C ASP A 12 -2.27 -11.27 -19.48
N ALA A 13 -3.00 -11.08 -20.59
CA ALA A 13 -2.64 -10.12 -21.62
C ALA A 13 -2.58 -8.69 -21.08
N PHE A 14 -3.58 -8.27 -20.30
CA PHE A 14 -3.59 -6.96 -19.66
C PHE A 14 -2.43 -6.78 -18.66
N LEU A 15 -2.10 -7.81 -17.88
CA LEU A 15 -0.99 -7.79 -16.93
C LEU A 15 0.35 -7.70 -17.64
N HIS A 16 0.51 -8.36 -18.79
CA HIS A 16 1.72 -8.26 -19.61
C HIS A 16 1.89 -6.83 -20.14
N ASP A 17 0.83 -6.28 -20.75
CA ASP A 17 0.79 -4.89 -21.22
C ASP A 17 1.01 -3.87 -20.09
N ALA A 18 0.52 -4.19 -18.88
CA ALA A 18 0.68 -3.34 -17.71
C ALA A 18 2.13 -3.31 -17.22
N ARG A 19 2.86 -4.42 -17.32
CA ARG A 19 4.30 -4.46 -16.94
C ARG A 19 5.17 -3.66 -17.89
N GLU A 20 4.86 -3.66 -19.18
CA GLU A 20 5.62 -2.92 -20.18
C GLU A 20 5.45 -1.40 -20.04
N SER A 21 4.30 -0.95 -19.56
CA SER A 21 3.98 0.47 -19.41
C SER A 21 4.06 0.90 -17.94
N CYS A 22 5.09 1.67 -17.57
CA CYS A 22 5.26 2.14 -16.17
C CYS A 22 4.05 2.86 -15.61
N TRP A 23 3.34 3.64 -16.43
CA TRP A 23 2.09 4.28 -16.03
C TRP A 23 0.98 3.27 -15.70
N LYS A 24 0.80 2.24 -16.54
CA LYS A 24 -0.20 1.19 -16.31
C LYS A 24 0.15 0.36 -15.07
N LYS A 25 1.44 0.02 -14.88
CA LYS A 25 1.95 -0.69 -13.68
C LYS A 25 1.67 0.11 -12.41
N ALA A 26 1.98 1.42 -12.41
CA ALA A 26 1.72 2.31 -11.28
C ALA A 26 0.23 2.47 -10.98
N MET A 27 -0.62 2.57 -12.01
CA MET A 27 -2.07 2.65 -11.82
C MET A 27 -2.64 1.36 -11.25
N LEU A 28 -2.25 0.20 -11.78
CA LEU A 28 -2.74 -1.09 -11.29
C LEU A 28 -2.36 -1.32 -9.82
N THR A 29 -1.10 -1.06 -9.48
CA THR A 29 -0.58 -1.24 -8.12
C THR A 29 -1.14 -0.20 -7.14
N SER A 30 -1.39 1.03 -7.58
CA SER A 30 -2.05 2.03 -6.74
C SER A 30 -3.51 1.67 -6.43
N VAL A 31 -4.24 1.11 -7.41
CA VAL A 31 -5.60 0.59 -7.18
C VAL A 31 -5.58 -0.60 -6.23
N ALA A 32 -4.64 -1.53 -6.42
CA ALA A 32 -4.47 -2.66 -5.52
C ALA A 32 -4.14 -2.19 -4.08
N GLY A 33 -3.23 -1.22 -3.93
CA GLY A 33 -2.87 -0.63 -2.64
C GLY A 33 -4.03 0.12 -1.98
N ALA A 34 -4.82 0.87 -2.75
CA ALA A 34 -6.03 1.51 -2.25
C ALA A 34 -7.03 0.48 -1.71
N GLY A 35 -7.22 -0.63 -2.42
CA GLY A 35 -8.07 -1.74 -1.98
C GLY A 35 -7.62 -2.32 -0.64
N MET A 36 -6.32 -2.59 -0.50
CA MET A 36 -5.73 -3.04 0.77
C MET A 36 -5.94 -2.01 1.90
N GLY A 37 -5.78 -0.71 1.60
CA GLY A 37 -5.98 0.37 2.55
C GLY A 37 -7.42 0.52 3.05
N VAL A 38 -8.40 0.35 2.17
CA VAL A 38 -9.82 0.30 2.55
C VAL A 38 -10.10 -0.88 3.47
N GLY A 39 -9.51 -2.06 3.17
CA GLY A 39 -9.63 -3.24 4.02
C GLY A 39 -9.09 -2.99 5.43
N LEU A 40 -7.87 -2.45 5.53
CA LEU A 40 -7.23 -2.15 6.81
C LEU A 40 -7.98 -1.08 7.61
N GLY A 41 -8.43 0.00 6.96
CA GLY A 41 -9.15 1.08 7.65
C GLY A 41 -10.52 0.64 8.15
N THR A 42 -11.22 -0.21 7.39
CA THR A 42 -12.52 -0.76 7.80
C THR A 42 -12.34 -1.68 8.99
N PHE A 43 -11.35 -2.57 8.94
CA PHE A 43 -10.98 -3.45 10.04
C PHE A 43 -10.72 -2.64 11.32
N LEU A 44 -9.80 -1.66 11.27
CA LEU A 44 -9.45 -0.84 12.43
C LEU A 44 -10.63 0.02 12.94
N GLY A 45 -11.49 0.51 12.05
CA GLY A 45 -12.72 1.21 12.44
C GLY A 45 -13.70 0.33 13.20
N THR A 46 -13.81 -0.95 12.81
CA THR A 46 -14.62 -1.93 13.54
C THR A 46 -14.04 -2.23 14.94
N PHE A 47 -12.71 -2.33 15.08
CA PHE A 47 -12.09 -2.56 16.40
C PHE A 47 -12.31 -1.40 17.36
N GLU A 48 -12.15 -0.16 16.91
CA GLU A 48 -12.34 1.03 17.72
C GLU A 48 -13.80 1.15 18.20
N GLY A 49 -14.74 0.70 17.36
CA GLY A 49 -16.16 0.61 17.70
C GLY A 49 -16.53 -0.39 18.79
N ALA A 50 -15.81 -1.51 18.82
CA ALA A 50 -16.03 -2.55 19.82
C ALA A 50 -15.44 -2.21 21.20
N HIS A 51 -14.48 -1.27 21.25
CA HIS A 51 -13.72 -0.93 22.47
C HIS A 51 -13.88 0.54 22.92
N GLY A 52 -14.67 1.34 22.20
CA GLY A 52 -14.87 2.76 22.48
C GLY A 52 -15.68 3.04 23.76
N GLU A 53 -15.36 4.14 24.43
CA GLU A 53 -16.02 4.59 25.66
C GLU A 53 -17.52 4.87 25.38
N LEU A 54 -18.40 4.14 26.06
CA LEU A 54 -19.84 4.21 25.81
C LEU A 54 -20.44 5.50 26.39
N VAL A 55 -20.51 6.56 25.60
CA VAL A 55 -21.16 7.82 25.99
C VAL A 55 -22.68 7.72 25.77
N GLY A 56 -23.46 7.63 26.86
CA GLY A 56 -24.93 7.72 26.83
C GLY A 56 -25.62 7.21 28.09
N LYS A 57 -26.84 7.69 28.35
CA LYS A 57 -27.65 7.32 29.55
C LYS A 57 -28.45 6.02 29.39
N THR A 58 -28.57 5.48 28.16
CA THR A 58 -29.29 4.22 27.85
C THR A 58 -28.49 3.34 26.90
N MET A 59 -28.50 2.02 27.16
CA MET A 59 -27.80 0.97 26.39
C MET A 59 -28.03 1.07 24.87
N ARG A 60 -29.27 1.36 24.45
CA ARG A 60 -29.64 1.45 23.02
C ARG A 60 -29.05 2.68 22.32
N GLN A 61 -28.98 3.81 23.01
CA GLN A 61 -28.35 5.03 22.47
C GLN A 61 -26.83 4.94 22.47
N GLN A 62 -26.23 4.30 23.47
CA GLN A 62 -24.79 4.03 23.50
C GLN A 62 -24.37 3.14 22.32
N LEU A 63 -25.16 2.09 22.02
CA LEU A 63 -24.87 1.20 20.90
C LEU A 63 -25.02 1.90 19.54
N LEU A 64 -26.09 2.70 19.34
CA LEU A 64 -26.28 3.45 18.09
C LEU A 64 -25.21 4.52 17.89
N ASN A 65 -24.86 5.28 18.94
CA ASN A 65 -23.85 6.33 18.86
C ASN A 65 -22.45 5.74 18.69
N GLY A 66 -22.14 4.65 19.40
CA GLY A 66 -20.90 3.90 19.23
C GLY A 66 -20.76 3.37 17.81
N PHE A 67 -21.78 2.70 17.27
CA PHE A 67 -21.76 2.18 15.91
C PHE A 67 -21.62 3.30 14.85
N ARG A 68 -22.32 4.42 15.04
CA ARG A 68 -22.21 5.57 14.14
C ARG A 68 -20.82 6.21 14.18
N GLN A 69 -20.21 6.30 15.37
CA GLN A 69 -18.84 6.77 15.54
C GLN A 69 -17.82 5.80 14.93
N SER A 70 -18.07 4.49 15.02
CA SER A 70 -17.24 3.42 14.44
C SER A 70 -17.21 3.49 12.92
N ILE A 71 -18.38 3.65 12.31
CA ILE A 71 -18.50 3.79 10.86
C ILE A 71 -17.81 5.07 10.40
N ARG A 72 -17.97 6.17 11.13
CA ARG A 72 -17.37 7.46 10.78
C ARG A 72 -15.85 7.42 10.88
N SER A 73 -15.32 6.93 12.00
CA SER A 73 -13.87 6.79 12.22
C SER A 73 -13.25 5.80 11.24
N GLY A 74 -13.90 4.65 11.03
CA GLY A 74 -13.52 3.66 10.02
C GLY A 74 -13.47 4.26 8.62
N TYR A 75 -14.50 4.98 8.19
CA TYR A 75 -14.52 5.63 6.88
C TYR A 75 -13.37 6.65 6.70
N LEU A 76 -13.20 7.55 7.67
CA LEU A 76 -12.13 8.56 7.61
C LEU A 76 -10.74 7.91 7.53
N ARG A 77 -10.53 6.84 8.31
CA ARG A 77 -9.28 6.10 8.35
C ARG A 77 -9.06 5.26 7.09
N SER A 78 -10.10 4.62 6.55
CA SER A 78 -10.05 3.92 5.25
C SER A 78 -9.67 4.85 4.11
N VAL A 79 -10.26 6.05 4.05
CA VAL A 79 -9.90 7.04 3.03
C VAL A 79 -8.44 7.50 3.19
N TYR A 80 -7.98 7.68 4.43
CA TYR A 80 -6.59 8.04 4.70
C TYR A 80 -5.62 6.92 4.26
N PHE A 81 -5.82 5.69 4.73
CA PHE A 81 -4.95 4.56 4.38
C PHE A 81 -5.01 4.22 2.90
N ALA A 82 -6.17 4.30 2.26
CA ALA A 82 -6.28 4.09 0.82
C ALA A 82 -5.38 5.06 0.05
N LYS A 83 -5.30 6.34 0.45
CA LYS A 83 -4.42 7.32 -0.17
C LYS A 83 -2.94 7.02 0.06
N GLU A 84 -2.57 6.68 1.30
CA GLU A 84 -1.18 6.36 1.65
C GLU A 84 -0.70 5.11 0.89
N PHE A 85 -1.48 4.02 0.90
CA PHE A 85 -1.10 2.80 0.19
C PHE A 85 -1.15 2.94 -1.33
N ALA A 86 -2.09 3.72 -1.86
CA ALA A 86 -2.09 4.05 -3.29
C ALA A 86 -0.82 4.81 -3.69
N MET A 87 -0.40 5.78 -2.87
CA MET A 87 0.80 6.58 -3.10
C MET A 87 2.07 5.72 -3.03
N VAL A 88 2.18 4.87 -2.00
CA VAL A 88 3.30 3.92 -1.87
C VAL A 88 3.35 2.95 -3.05
N GLY A 89 2.22 2.37 -3.43
CA GLY A 89 2.13 1.45 -4.57
C GLY A 89 2.53 2.12 -5.88
N ALA A 90 2.04 3.33 -6.14
CA ALA A 90 2.40 4.11 -7.33
C ALA A 90 3.91 4.44 -7.38
N LEU A 91 4.49 4.86 -6.25
CA LEU A 91 5.92 5.20 -6.17
C LEU A 91 6.80 3.96 -6.33
N TYR A 92 6.46 2.87 -5.66
CA TYR A 92 7.20 1.62 -5.76
C TYR A 92 7.15 1.05 -7.19
N ALA A 93 5.95 0.91 -7.75
CA ALA A 93 5.78 0.36 -9.09
C ALA A 93 6.32 1.28 -10.20
N GLY A 94 6.28 2.59 -9.98
CA GLY A 94 6.89 3.57 -10.88
C GLY A 94 8.41 3.48 -10.86
N THR A 95 9.02 3.44 -9.67
CA THR A 95 10.48 3.39 -9.51
C THR A 95 11.06 2.07 -10.01
N GLU A 96 10.45 0.93 -9.66
CA GLU A 96 10.91 -0.37 -10.16
C GLU A 96 10.83 -0.44 -11.69
N CYS A 97 9.76 0.10 -12.31
CA CYS A 97 9.61 0.04 -13.76
C CYS A 97 10.63 0.93 -14.48
N LEU A 98 10.92 2.11 -13.94
CA LEU A 98 11.94 3.01 -14.50
C LEU A 98 13.33 2.37 -14.41
N VAL A 99 13.68 1.78 -13.26
CA VAL A 99 14.97 1.13 -13.04
C VAL A 99 15.10 -0.15 -13.87
N ALA A 100 14.07 -0.99 -13.92
CA ALA A 100 14.04 -2.19 -14.75
C ALA A 100 14.15 -1.85 -16.24
N ARG A 101 13.53 -0.75 -16.69
CA ARG A 101 13.62 -0.28 -18.07
C ARG A 101 15.04 0.14 -18.45
N GLU A 102 15.76 0.82 -17.56
CA GLU A 102 17.15 1.22 -17.83
C GLU A 102 18.12 0.03 -17.77
N ARG A 103 17.92 -0.90 -16.82
CA ARG A 103 18.81 -2.05 -16.62
C ARG A 103 18.46 -3.27 -17.48
N ALA A 104 17.28 -3.27 -18.11
CA ALA A 104 16.70 -4.39 -18.84
C ALA A 104 16.66 -5.71 -18.04
N SER A 105 16.61 -5.62 -16.71
CA SER A 105 16.71 -6.74 -15.79
C SER A 105 15.98 -6.42 -14.48
N ASP A 106 15.18 -7.39 -14.02
CA ASP A 106 14.40 -7.33 -12.79
C ASP A 106 15.05 -8.28 -11.77
N ASP A 107 16.06 -7.75 -11.05
CA ASP A 107 16.79 -8.46 -10.00
C ASP A 107 16.48 -7.82 -8.63
N ILE A 108 16.95 -8.48 -7.57
CA ILE A 108 16.90 -7.98 -6.18
C ILE A 108 17.43 -6.55 -6.02
N TYR A 109 18.42 -6.13 -6.83
CA TYR A 109 18.92 -4.76 -6.80
C TYR A 109 17.87 -3.73 -7.25
N THR A 110 17.06 -4.07 -8.27
CA THR A 110 15.97 -3.23 -8.77
C THR A 110 14.93 -3.05 -7.67
N THR A 111 14.53 -4.14 -7.01
CA THR A 111 13.59 -4.16 -5.88
C THR A 111 14.11 -3.37 -4.67
N LEU A 112 15.40 -3.53 -4.33
CA LEU A 112 16.04 -2.81 -3.23
C LEU A 112 16.11 -1.30 -3.50
N VAL A 113 16.47 -0.90 -4.71
CA VAL A 113 16.51 0.51 -5.12
C VAL A 113 15.10 1.10 -5.17
N ALA A 114 14.12 0.39 -5.72
CA ALA A 114 12.72 0.82 -5.76
C ALA A 114 12.14 0.99 -4.35
N GLY A 115 12.38 0.03 -3.45
CA GLY A 115 11.97 0.10 -2.05
C GLY A 115 12.63 1.27 -1.33
N GLY A 116 13.96 1.39 -1.43
CA GLY A 116 14.72 2.45 -0.77
C GLY A 116 14.32 3.85 -1.26
N THR A 117 14.18 4.05 -2.56
CA THR A 117 13.76 5.34 -3.15
C THR A 117 12.32 5.69 -2.77
N THR A 118 11.41 4.72 -2.79
CA THR A 118 10.02 4.92 -2.34
C THR A 118 9.96 5.33 -0.87
N GLY A 119 10.68 4.62 0.00
CA GLY A 119 10.78 4.95 1.42
C GLY A 119 11.40 6.32 1.67
N MET A 120 12.37 6.73 0.85
CA MET A 120 13.00 8.05 0.94
C MET A 120 12.01 9.17 0.57
N ILE A 121 11.32 9.02 -0.58
CA ILE A 121 10.34 9.99 -1.06
C ILE A 121 9.18 10.12 -0.08
N LEU A 122 8.65 9.01 0.41
CA LEU A 122 7.52 9.00 1.34
C LEU A 122 7.91 9.59 2.70
N GLY A 123 9.09 9.22 3.23
CA GLY A 123 9.59 9.78 4.48
C GLY A 123 9.78 11.29 4.40
N ALA A 124 10.32 11.77 3.27
CA ALA A 124 10.41 13.20 3.00
C ALA A 124 9.03 13.85 2.86
N PHE A 125 8.07 13.21 2.17
CA PHE A 125 6.72 13.73 1.98
C PHE A 125 5.94 13.88 3.28
N ASN A 126 6.00 12.87 4.14
CA ASN A 126 5.26 12.85 5.40
C ASN A 126 5.87 13.79 6.46
N GLN A 127 7.17 14.08 6.36
CA GLN A 127 7.88 14.96 7.29
C GLN A 127 8.21 16.35 6.71
N ARG A 128 7.51 16.79 5.65
CA ARG A 128 7.73 18.10 4.98
C ARG A 128 7.68 19.31 5.91
N LYS A 129 6.94 19.23 7.01
CA LYS A 129 6.77 20.31 7.99
C LYS A 129 7.71 20.20 9.20
N ALA A 130 8.51 19.15 9.28
CA ALA A 130 9.44 18.91 10.38
C ALA A 130 10.77 19.67 10.18
N PRO A 131 11.51 19.97 11.25
CA PRO A 131 12.86 20.52 11.13
C PRO A 131 13.79 19.57 10.36
N GLY A 132 14.71 20.12 9.56
CA GLY A 132 15.52 19.35 8.59
C GLY A 132 16.29 18.16 9.20
N THR A 133 16.75 18.28 10.45
CA THR A 133 17.46 17.22 11.17
C THR A 133 16.56 16.01 11.51
N VAL A 134 15.29 16.28 11.81
CA VAL A 134 14.28 15.24 12.08
C VAL A 134 13.87 14.60 10.75
N MET A 135 13.64 15.41 9.71
CA MET A 135 13.31 14.93 8.37
C MET A 135 14.37 13.94 7.85
N LEU A 136 15.65 14.29 7.86
CA LEU A 136 16.74 13.41 7.41
C LEU A 136 16.77 12.07 8.17
N ARG A 137 16.66 12.11 9.50
CA ARG A 137 16.67 10.89 10.32
C ARG A 137 15.47 9.98 10.00
N HIS A 138 14.28 10.54 9.81
CA HIS A 138 13.10 9.77 9.46
C HIS A 138 13.17 9.23 8.04
N THR A 139 13.64 10.03 7.08
CA THR A 139 13.83 9.63 5.67
C THR A 139 14.84 8.49 5.53
N ILE A 140 15.95 8.51 6.28
CA ILE A 140 16.93 7.41 6.25
C ILE A 140 16.33 6.15 6.86
N LYS A 141 15.65 6.28 8.01
CA LYS A 141 14.98 5.13 8.66
C LYS A 141 13.91 4.52 7.75
N SER A 142 13.10 5.33 7.07
CA SER A 142 12.09 4.85 6.13
C SER A 142 12.74 4.21 4.91
N ALA A 143 13.79 4.80 4.32
CA ALA A 143 14.50 4.20 3.19
C ALA A 143 15.05 2.80 3.53
N ILE A 144 15.72 2.65 4.69
CA ILE A 144 16.25 1.35 5.13
C ILE A 144 15.12 0.35 5.37
N GLY A 145 14.05 0.76 6.07
CA GLY A 145 12.92 -0.13 6.36
C GLY A 145 12.22 -0.63 5.10
N PHE A 146 11.95 0.26 4.13
CA PHE A 146 11.32 -0.12 2.86
C PHE A 146 12.24 -0.98 1.98
N ALA A 147 13.54 -0.69 1.93
CA ALA A 147 14.50 -1.52 1.20
C ALA A 147 14.58 -2.95 1.74
N LEU A 148 14.68 -3.09 3.07
CA LEU A 148 14.70 -4.42 3.71
C LEU A 148 13.39 -5.18 3.51
N PHE A 149 12.25 -4.50 3.68
CA PHE A 149 10.95 -5.13 3.47
C PHE A 149 10.79 -5.65 2.04
N ALA A 150 11.20 -4.86 1.04
CA ALA A 150 11.12 -5.25 -0.37
C ALA A 150 11.95 -6.51 -0.66
N VAL A 151 13.20 -6.56 -0.19
CA VAL A 151 14.07 -7.73 -0.36
C VAL A 151 13.51 -8.97 0.34
N VAL A 152 12.96 -8.81 1.55
CA VAL A 152 12.37 -9.94 2.28
C VAL A 152 11.18 -10.51 1.52
N ILE A 153 10.29 -9.66 1.00
CA ILE A 153 9.13 -10.12 0.23
C ILE A 153 9.57 -10.84 -1.04
N GLU A 154 10.53 -10.30 -1.78
CA GLU A 154 11.07 -10.94 -2.98
C GLU A 154 11.67 -12.31 -2.66
N LYS A 155 12.46 -12.42 -1.59
CA LYS A 155 13.01 -13.70 -1.12
C LYS A 155 11.94 -14.70 -0.69
N VAL A 156 10.88 -14.24 -0.04
CA VAL A 156 9.75 -15.10 0.34
C VAL A 156 9.00 -15.57 -0.90
N VAL A 157 8.76 -14.71 -1.88
CA VAL A 157 8.08 -15.07 -3.14
C VAL A 157 8.91 -16.07 -3.94
N GLU A 158 10.23 -15.87 -4.03
CA GLU A 158 11.16 -16.84 -4.62
C GLU A 158 11.05 -18.19 -3.92
N HIS A 159 11.14 -18.20 -2.58
CA HIS A 159 11.08 -19.43 -1.80
C HIS A 159 9.77 -20.20 -1.99
N VAL A 160 8.63 -19.49 -2.00
CA VAL A 160 7.31 -20.09 -2.25
C VAL A 160 7.14 -20.56 -3.70
N SER A 161 7.92 -20.02 -4.64
CA SER A 161 7.89 -20.44 -6.04
C SER A 161 8.75 -21.67 -6.33
N GLU A 162 9.68 -21.99 -5.42
CA GLU A 162 10.53 -23.19 -5.50
C GLU A 162 9.86 -24.43 -4.86
N GLU A 163 8.82 -24.24 -4.04
CA GLU A 163 7.96 -25.31 -3.48
C GLU A 163 6.77 -25.65 -4.37
#